data_AF-A0A4Z1A952-F1
#
_entry.id   AF-A0A4Z1A952-F1
#
_cell.length_a   1.000
_cell.length_b   1.000
_cell.length_c   1.000
_cell.angle_alpha   90.00
_cell.angle_beta   90.00
_cell.angle_gamma   90.00
#
_symmetry.space_group_name_H-M   'P 1'
#
loop_
_entity.id
_entity.type
_entity.pdbx_description
1 polymer ?
#
loop_
_entity_poly.entity_id
_entity_poly.type
_entity_poly.pdbx_seq_one_letter_code
_entity_poly.pdbx_strand_id
1 'polypeptide(L)'
;MENKTISIFITLLFVATAFTNCKPEKKDDNTPVVALLLYANDQLSGSCAEITKNSSTSYTATVSSLPKGSCSQPATKEEAISKTQALLEKIVAIYTKAGSVCDSSSASISTFHNNRITTFRNMTTEQYNASIANKRVIAITNIVTETYNQLKNGNGYTDAQIAAIKPGSSEDYYALNAFEGSNLAACTTAIQNSGAYAGFFTTPPTVVAISSCTYGSSQPATTKCATLNTEF
;
A
#
# COMPACT_ATOMS: atom_id res chain seq x y z
N MET A 1 -8.02 -12.79 -15.82
CA MET A 1 -6.89 -12.17 -15.10
C MET A 1 -5.87 -13.28 -14.78
N GLU A 2 -5.04 -13.67 -15.74
CA GLU A 2 -3.98 -14.69 -15.52
C GLU A 2 -2.61 -14.23 -16.05
N ASN A 3 -2.56 -13.20 -16.90
CA ASN A 3 -1.34 -12.91 -17.66
C ASN A 3 -0.22 -12.17 -16.92
N LYS A 4 -0.48 -11.42 -15.83
CA LYS A 4 0.58 -10.62 -15.17
C LYS A 4 1.43 -11.44 -14.19
N THR A 5 0.82 -12.35 -13.43
CA THR A 5 1.54 -13.27 -12.53
C THR A 5 2.38 -14.25 -13.36
N ILE A 6 1.81 -14.75 -14.46
CA ILE A 6 2.52 -15.60 -15.42
C ILE A 6 3.71 -14.84 -16.04
N SER A 7 3.56 -13.55 -16.39
CA SER A 7 4.68 -12.77 -16.93
C SER A 7 5.85 -12.62 -15.95
N ILE A 8 5.58 -12.41 -14.67
CA ILE A 8 6.62 -12.33 -13.62
C ILE A 8 7.28 -13.70 -13.42
N PHE A 9 6.51 -14.78 -13.35
CA PHE A 9 7.04 -16.14 -13.25
C PHE A 9 7.83 -16.58 -14.49
N ILE A 10 7.39 -16.19 -15.70
CA ILE A 10 8.10 -16.45 -16.95
C ILE A 10 9.40 -15.65 -17.00
N THR A 11 9.40 -14.38 -16.60
CA THR A 11 10.62 -13.57 -16.52
C THR A 11 11.59 -14.14 -15.50
N LEU A 12 11.10 -14.60 -14.34
CA LEU A 12 11.89 -15.33 -13.33
C LEU A 12 12.46 -16.64 -13.90
N LEU A 13 11.69 -17.37 -14.72
CA LEU A 13 12.11 -18.62 -15.34
C LEU A 13 13.18 -18.39 -16.43
N PHE A 14 13.03 -17.35 -17.26
CA PHE A 14 14.02 -16.98 -18.29
C PHE A 14 15.33 -16.46 -17.68
N VAL A 15 15.25 -15.71 -16.59
CA VAL A 15 16.44 -15.25 -15.87
C VAL A 15 17.13 -16.42 -15.16
N ALA A 16 16.39 -17.32 -14.51
CA ALA A 16 16.96 -18.52 -13.89
C ALA A 16 17.64 -19.45 -14.91
N THR A 17 17.02 -19.66 -16.08
CA THR A 17 17.57 -20.49 -17.16
C THR A 17 18.77 -19.88 -17.87
N ALA A 18 18.83 -18.55 -17.98
CA ALA A 18 20.01 -17.84 -18.48
C ALA A 18 21.20 -17.95 -17.51
N PHE A 19 20.96 -17.91 -16.19
CA PHE A 19 22.02 -18.07 -15.19
C PHE A 19 22.47 -19.53 -14.99
N THR A 20 21.63 -20.53 -15.28
CA THR A 20 22.06 -21.94 -15.26
C THR A 20 22.86 -22.35 -16.50
N ASN A 21 22.60 -21.73 -17.66
CA ASN A 21 23.31 -22.04 -18.91
C ASN A 21 24.60 -21.22 -19.16
N CYS A 22 24.84 -20.18 -18.38
CA CYS A 22 26.09 -19.40 -18.43
C CYS A 22 27.06 -19.75 -17.28
N LYS A 23 27.03 -20.98 -16.76
CA LYS A 23 28.04 -21.44 -15.80
C LYS A 23 29.20 -22.11 -16.53
N PRO A 24 30.44 -21.58 -16.47
CA PRO A 24 31.61 -22.42 -16.68
C PRO A 24 31.62 -23.50 -15.60
N GLU A 25 31.81 -24.75 -16.01
CA GLU A 25 31.96 -25.88 -15.11
C GLU A 25 33.00 -25.54 -14.03
N LYS A 26 32.66 -25.79 -12.76
CA LYS A 26 33.46 -25.54 -11.53
C LYS A 26 33.18 -24.22 -10.81
N LYS A 27 32.02 -24.14 -10.18
CA LYS A 27 31.80 -23.88 -8.73
C LYS A 27 30.31 -23.68 -8.50
N ASP A 28 29.82 -24.14 -7.35
CA ASP A 28 28.45 -23.86 -6.86
C ASP A 28 28.32 -22.40 -6.44
N ASP A 29 28.45 -21.49 -7.41
CA ASP A 29 28.17 -20.09 -7.19
C ASP A 29 26.65 -19.90 -7.29
N ASN A 30 26.01 -19.82 -6.12
CA ASN A 30 24.58 -19.58 -5.95
C ASN A 30 24.25 -18.09 -5.83
N THR A 31 25.23 -17.20 -6.03
CA THR A 31 25.09 -15.75 -5.91
C THR A 31 23.94 -15.16 -6.74
N PRO A 32 23.69 -15.59 -8.01
CA PRO A 32 22.56 -15.07 -8.78
C PRO A 32 21.19 -15.46 -8.21
N VAL A 33 21.06 -16.68 -7.68
CA VAL A 33 19.82 -17.16 -7.04
C VAL A 33 19.58 -16.42 -5.73
N VAL A 34 20.64 -16.19 -4.94
CA VAL A 34 20.56 -15.40 -3.71
C VAL A 34 20.21 -13.94 -4.02
N ALA A 35 20.82 -13.33 -5.03
CA ALA A 35 20.49 -11.97 -5.47
C ALA A 35 19.03 -11.86 -5.95
N LEU A 36 18.52 -12.87 -6.66
CA LEU A 36 17.13 -12.91 -7.10
C LEU A 36 16.16 -13.07 -5.91
N LEU A 37 16.49 -13.91 -4.94
CA LEU A 37 15.71 -14.07 -3.72
C LEU A 37 15.72 -12.79 -2.87
N LEU A 38 16.86 -12.12 -2.77
CA LEU A 38 16.98 -10.82 -2.09
C LEU A 38 16.17 -9.74 -2.81
N TYR A 39 16.21 -9.70 -4.15
CA TYR A 39 15.40 -8.78 -4.93
C TYR A 39 13.91 -9.07 -4.78
N ALA A 40 13.48 -10.34 -4.88
CA ALA A 40 12.10 -10.73 -4.66
C ALA A 40 11.65 -10.38 -3.23
N ASN A 41 12.49 -10.63 -2.23
CA ASN A 41 12.20 -10.27 -0.85
C ASN A 41 12.14 -8.73 -0.67
N ASP A 42 13.02 -7.96 -1.30
CA ASP A 42 12.97 -6.51 -1.28
C ASP A 42 11.68 -5.96 -1.92
N GLN A 43 11.25 -6.54 -3.05
CA GLN A 43 10.00 -6.15 -3.72
C GLN A 43 8.73 -6.55 -2.96
N LEU A 44 8.78 -7.67 -2.23
CA LEU A 44 7.67 -8.17 -1.40
C LEU A 44 7.65 -7.57 0.01
N SER A 45 8.74 -6.93 0.42
CA SER A 45 8.86 -6.21 1.69
C SER A 45 8.76 -4.69 1.48
N GLY A 46 8.84 -3.94 2.57
CA GLY A 46 8.78 -2.48 2.57
C GLY A 46 7.37 -1.90 2.56
N SER A 47 7.28 -0.63 2.19
CA SER A 47 6.05 0.16 2.27
C SER A 47 6.03 1.18 1.12
N CYS A 48 4.88 1.80 0.84
CA CYS A 48 4.73 2.83 -0.17
C CYS A 48 4.41 4.19 0.45
N ALA A 49 4.78 5.26 -0.25
CA ALA A 49 4.25 6.59 0.00
C ALA A 49 3.64 7.16 -1.29
N GLU A 50 2.35 7.51 -1.27
CA GLU A 50 1.72 8.35 -2.28
C GLU A 50 1.78 9.80 -1.82
N ILE A 51 2.54 10.60 -2.54
CA ILE A 51 2.66 12.04 -2.37
C ILE A 51 1.64 12.70 -3.29
N THR A 52 0.86 13.62 -2.74
CA THR A 52 -0.01 14.52 -3.49
C THR A 52 0.35 15.97 -3.21
N LYS A 53 0.63 16.73 -4.26
CA LYS A 53 0.75 18.19 -4.21
C LYS A 53 -0.64 18.81 -4.15
N ASN A 54 -0.99 19.42 -3.02
CA ASN A 54 -2.28 20.07 -2.81
C ASN A 54 -2.27 21.51 -3.30
N SER A 55 -1.13 22.19 -3.19
CA SER A 55 -0.92 23.55 -3.68
C SER A 55 0.55 23.79 -4.02
N SER A 56 0.93 25.02 -4.39
CA SER A 56 2.33 25.40 -4.58
C SER A 56 3.19 25.28 -3.32
N THR A 57 2.57 25.27 -2.13
CA THR A 57 3.28 25.29 -0.84
C THR A 57 2.84 24.19 0.12
N SER A 58 1.99 23.26 -0.31
CA SER A 58 1.49 22.19 0.56
C SER A 58 1.39 20.84 -0.14
N TYR A 59 1.79 19.80 0.59
CA TYR A 59 1.82 18.42 0.15
C TYR A 59 1.26 17.50 1.23
N THR A 60 0.63 16.40 0.82
CA THR A 60 0.26 15.30 1.70
C THR A 60 0.98 14.04 1.22
N ALA A 61 1.60 13.31 2.13
CA ALA A 61 2.10 11.97 1.88
C ALA A 61 1.21 10.96 2.62
N THR A 62 0.58 10.06 1.89
CA THR A 62 -0.10 8.89 2.45
C THR A 62 0.85 7.72 2.37
N VAL A 63 1.29 7.23 3.53
CA VAL A 63 2.18 6.07 3.63
C VAL A 63 1.37 4.83 3.94
N SER A 64 1.68 3.71 3.27
CA SER A 64 0.95 2.45 3.41
C SER A 64 1.88 1.24 3.43
N SER A 65 1.45 0.15 4.07
CA SER A 65 2.18 -1.13 4.12
C SER A 65 2.10 -1.95 2.83
N LEU A 66 1.79 -1.31 1.70
CA LEU A 66 1.84 -1.97 0.41
C LEU A 66 3.31 -2.31 0.06
N PRO A 67 3.60 -3.52 -0.43
CA PRO A 67 4.97 -3.92 -0.79
C PRO A 67 5.59 -2.98 -1.83
N LYS A 68 6.92 -2.86 -1.83
CA LYS A 68 7.66 -2.00 -2.77
C LYS A 68 7.29 -2.24 -4.24
N GLY A 69 7.10 -3.50 -4.64
CA GLY A 69 6.68 -3.86 -6.00
C GLY A 69 5.29 -3.36 -6.40
N SER A 70 4.46 -2.97 -5.41
CA SER A 70 3.16 -2.34 -5.62
C SER A 70 3.23 -0.80 -5.64
N CYS A 71 4.36 -0.20 -5.22
CA CYS A 71 4.61 1.23 -5.20
C CYS A 71 4.90 1.78 -6.60
N SER A 72 3.87 1.86 -7.43
CA SER A 72 3.97 2.51 -8.73
C SER A 72 2.76 3.40 -8.99
N GLN A 73 3.03 4.60 -9.48
CA GLN A 73 1.99 5.45 -10.05
C GLN A 73 1.51 4.81 -11.36
N PRO A 74 0.20 4.57 -11.54
CA PRO A 74 -0.28 4.02 -12.80
C PRO A 74 0.02 5.00 -13.94
N ALA A 75 0.74 4.54 -14.96
CA ALA A 75 1.19 5.36 -16.09
C ALA A 75 0.05 5.62 -17.08
N THR A 76 -0.95 4.74 -17.12
CA THR A 76 -2.13 4.86 -17.98
C THR A 76 -3.42 4.73 -17.18
N LYS A 77 -4.53 5.22 -17.76
CA LYS A 77 -5.85 5.06 -17.16
C LYS A 77 -6.25 3.58 -17.05
N GLU A 78 -5.82 2.73 -17.99
CA GLU A 78 -6.07 1.29 -17.96
C GLU A 78 -5.34 0.62 -16.78
N GLU A 79 -4.11 1.05 -16.48
CA GLU A 79 -3.41 0.60 -15.28
C GLU A 79 -4.09 1.07 -14.00
N ALA A 80 -4.57 2.33 -13.95
CA ALA A 80 -5.32 2.84 -12.81
C ALA A 80 -6.63 2.07 -12.58
N ILE A 81 -7.35 1.73 -13.64
CA ILE A 81 -8.56 0.89 -13.59
C ILE A 81 -8.20 -0.48 -13.01
N SER A 82 -7.17 -1.14 -13.57
CA SER A 82 -6.75 -2.47 -13.11
C SER A 82 -6.35 -2.48 -11.64
N LYS A 83 -5.61 -1.46 -11.18
CA LYS A 83 -5.24 -1.33 -9.76
C LYS A 83 -6.45 -1.07 -8.86
N THR A 84 -7.38 -0.23 -9.31
CA THR A 84 -8.60 0.07 -8.55
C THR A 84 -9.50 -1.17 -8.43
N GLN A 85 -9.60 -1.97 -9.49
CA GLN A 85 -10.31 -3.26 -9.47
C GLN A 85 -9.66 -4.26 -8.52
N ALA A 86 -8.33 -4.44 -8.62
CA ALA A 86 -7.61 -5.36 -7.73
C ALA A 86 -7.75 -4.96 -6.25
N LEU A 87 -7.71 -3.65 -5.94
CA LEU A 87 -7.96 -3.16 -4.59
C LEU A 87 -9.39 -3.48 -4.13
N LEU A 88 -10.38 -3.23 -4.97
CA LEU A 88 -11.79 -3.53 -4.66
C LEU A 88 -11.98 -5.03 -4.37
N GLU A 89 -11.42 -5.91 -5.20
CA GLU A 89 -11.50 -7.37 -5.01
C GLU A 89 -10.95 -7.79 -3.64
N LYS A 90 -9.82 -7.21 -3.22
CA LYS A 90 -9.22 -7.50 -1.90
C LYS A 90 -10.08 -7.00 -0.74
N ILE A 91 -10.66 -5.80 -0.86
CA ILE A 91 -11.54 -5.25 0.17
C ILE A 91 -12.84 -6.06 0.27
N VAL A 92 -13.47 -6.39 -0.86
CA VAL A 92 -14.71 -7.19 -0.89
C VAL A 92 -14.48 -8.57 -0.28
N ALA A 93 -13.32 -9.20 -0.51
CA ALA A 93 -12.97 -10.46 0.13
C ALA A 93 -12.96 -10.38 1.68
N ILE A 94 -12.58 -9.24 2.26
CA ILE A 94 -12.66 -9.01 3.71
C ILE A 94 -14.12 -9.00 4.17
N TYR A 95 -14.98 -8.26 3.48
CA TYR A 95 -16.42 -8.23 3.81
C TYR A 95 -17.07 -9.60 3.65
N THR A 96 -16.76 -10.35 2.59
CA THR A 96 -17.25 -11.71 2.41
C THR A 96 -16.82 -12.62 3.56
N LYS A 97 -15.58 -12.51 4.02
CA LYS A 97 -15.09 -13.27 5.19
C LYS A 97 -15.78 -12.86 6.49
N ALA A 98 -16.11 -11.58 6.66
CA ALA A 98 -16.84 -11.06 7.82
C ALA A 98 -18.33 -11.44 7.80
N GLY A 99 -18.87 -11.90 6.67
CA GLY A 99 -20.22 -12.45 6.53
C GLY A 99 -21.28 -11.43 6.13
N SER A 100 -22.54 -11.88 6.04
CA SER A 100 -23.66 -11.11 5.47
C SER A 100 -23.98 -9.81 6.20
N VAL A 101 -23.56 -9.68 7.46
CA VAL A 101 -23.65 -8.41 8.21
C VAL A 101 -22.89 -7.26 7.52
N CYS A 102 -21.97 -7.57 6.61
CA CYS A 102 -21.19 -6.63 5.82
C CYS A 102 -21.72 -6.40 4.39
N ASP A 103 -22.84 -7.01 3.97
CA ASP A 103 -23.30 -6.95 2.58
C ASP A 103 -23.56 -5.51 2.10
N SER A 104 -24.16 -4.67 2.94
CA SER A 104 -24.41 -3.26 2.60
C SER A 104 -23.13 -2.42 2.52
N SER A 105 -22.14 -2.69 3.38
CA SER A 105 -20.81 -2.06 3.33
C SER A 105 -20.06 -2.49 2.06
N SER A 106 -20.14 -3.78 1.71
CA SER A 106 -19.57 -4.34 0.48
C SER A 106 -20.20 -3.72 -0.77
N ALA A 107 -21.53 -3.58 -0.80
CA ALA A 107 -22.23 -2.91 -1.90
C ALA A 107 -21.80 -1.44 -2.03
N SER A 108 -21.74 -0.72 -0.90
CA SER A 108 -21.37 0.71 -0.88
C SER A 108 -19.95 0.94 -1.37
N ILE A 109 -18.97 0.14 -0.90
CA ILE A 109 -17.59 0.26 -1.37
C ILE A 109 -17.47 -0.10 -2.85
N SER A 110 -18.22 -1.12 -3.29
CA SER A 110 -18.22 -1.54 -4.69
C SER A 110 -18.74 -0.42 -5.58
N THR A 111 -19.81 0.27 -5.19
CA THR A 111 -20.30 1.45 -5.91
C THR A 111 -19.26 2.56 -5.96
N PHE A 112 -18.61 2.89 -4.83
CA PHE A 112 -17.57 3.91 -4.79
C PHE A 112 -16.42 3.62 -5.77
N HIS A 113 -15.86 2.41 -5.73
CA HIS A 113 -14.76 2.02 -6.61
C HIS A 113 -15.20 1.90 -8.08
N ASN A 114 -16.41 1.38 -8.35
CA ASN A 114 -16.95 1.29 -9.72
C ASN A 114 -17.21 2.67 -10.33
N ASN A 115 -17.64 3.64 -9.53
CA ASN A 115 -17.76 5.04 -9.97
C ASN A 115 -16.37 5.60 -10.33
N ARG A 116 -15.36 5.36 -9.49
CA ARG A 116 -13.98 5.79 -9.78
C ARG A 116 -13.41 5.12 -11.04
N ILE A 117 -13.66 3.83 -11.25
CA ILE A 117 -13.31 3.12 -12.48
C ILE A 117 -14.00 3.75 -13.70
N THR A 118 -15.29 4.07 -13.58
CA THR A 118 -16.06 4.73 -14.64
C THR A 118 -15.49 6.11 -14.96
N THR A 119 -15.12 6.89 -13.94
CA THR A 119 -14.43 8.17 -14.11
C THR A 119 -13.13 7.99 -14.91
N PHE A 120 -12.28 7.04 -14.54
CA PHE A 120 -11.05 6.79 -15.30
C PHE A 120 -11.32 6.36 -16.74
N ARG A 121 -12.32 5.50 -16.99
CA ARG A 121 -12.68 5.09 -18.36
C ARG A 121 -13.05 6.29 -19.24
N ASN A 122 -13.82 7.22 -18.67
CA ASN A 122 -14.35 8.38 -19.37
C ASN A 122 -13.34 9.53 -19.54
N MET A 123 -12.18 9.48 -18.88
CA MET A 123 -11.11 10.45 -19.08
C MET A 123 -10.43 10.26 -20.44
N THR A 124 -10.06 11.37 -21.08
CA THR A 124 -9.04 11.34 -22.15
C THR A 124 -7.65 11.07 -21.55
N THR A 125 -6.68 10.73 -22.39
CA THR A 125 -5.29 10.54 -21.95
C THR A 125 -4.72 11.82 -21.32
N GLU A 126 -5.03 12.98 -21.89
CA GLU A 126 -4.60 14.29 -21.38
C GLU A 126 -5.21 14.58 -20.01
N GLN A 127 -6.50 14.31 -19.84
CA GLN A 127 -7.19 14.48 -18.56
C GLN A 127 -6.61 13.55 -17.49
N TYR A 128 -6.30 12.31 -17.86
CA TYR A 128 -5.67 11.36 -16.94
C TYR A 128 -4.26 11.82 -16.54
N ASN A 129 -3.43 12.20 -17.51
CA ASN A 129 -2.07 12.71 -17.26
C ASN A 129 -2.09 13.95 -16.36
N ALA A 130 -3.03 14.88 -16.59
CA ALA A 130 -3.22 16.04 -15.72
C ALA A 130 -3.63 15.64 -14.29
N SER A 131 -4.48 14.61 -14.14
CA SER A 131 -4.93 14.14 -12.81
C SER A 131 -3.81 13.53 -11.96
N ILE A 132 -2.78 12.97 -12.60
CA ILE A 132 -1.66 12.32 -11.92
C ILE A 132 -0.40 13.20 -11.86
N ALA A 133 -0.38 14.35 -12.54
CA ALA A 133 0.78 15.25 -12.59
C ALA A 133 1.19 15.79 -11.21
N ASN A 134 0.23 15.91 -10.29
CA ASN A 134 0.46 16.34 -8.91
C ASN A 134 0.72 15.19 -7.95
N LYS A 135 0.88 13.96 -8.46
CA LYS A 135 1.10 12.77 -7.66
C LYS A 135 2.49 12.20 -7.92
N ARG A 136 3.06 11.59 -6.89
CA ARG A 136 4.28 10.78 -6.97
C ARG A 136 4.14 9.61 -6.03
N VAL A 137 4.54 8.42 -6.46
CA VAL A 137 4.58 7.24 -5.60
C VAL A 137 6.03 6.81 -5.45
N ILE A 138 6.47 6.60 -4.21
CA ILE A 138 7.83 6.17 -3.88
C ILE A 138 7.79 4.98 -2.94
N ALA A 139 8.79 4.11 -3.06
CA ALA A 139 9.06 3.06 -2.11
C ALA A 139 9.71 3.65 -0.85
N ILE A 140 9.26 3.21 0.32
CA ILE A 140 9.85 3.51 1.62
C ILE A 140 10.24 2.21 2.32
N THR A 141 11.22 2.28 3.22
CA THR A 141 11.75 1.08 3.88
C THR A 141 10.81 0.57 4.96
N ASN A 142 10.26 1.47 5.79
CA ASN A 142 9.44 1.08 6.93
C ASN A 142 8.43 2.18 7.29
N ILE A 143 7.14 1.83 7.29
CA ILE A 143 6.06 2.75 7.62
C ILE A 143 6.13 3.27 9.07
N VAL A 144 6.54 2.45 10.05
CA VAL A 144 6.65 2.89 11.46
C VAL A 144 7.72 3.97 11.59
N THR A 145 8.85 3.78 10.90
CA THR A 145 9.93 4.78 10.87
C THR A 145 9.45 6.07 10.22
N GLU A 146 8.82 6.00 9.04
CA GLU A 146 8.31 7.18 8.34
C GLU A 146 7.27 7.95 9.16
N THR A 147 6.44 7.23 9.92
CA THR A 147 5.32 7.81 10.66
C THR A 147 5.68 8.17 12.11
N TYR A 148 6.94 8.03 12.49
CA TYR A 148 7.40 8.24 13.87
C TYR A 148 6.92 9.58 14.47
N ASN A 149 7.06 10.68 13.73
CA ASN A 149 6.65 12.01 14.21
C ASN A 149 5.14 12.10 14.42
N GLN A 150 4.35 11.49 13.53
CA GLN A 150 2.90 11.44 13.65
C GLN A 150 2.48 10.57 14.84
N LEU A 151 3.11 9.42 15.03
CA LEU A 151 2.86 8.54 16.17
C LEU A 151 3.20 9.22 17.50
N LYS A 152 4.37 9.85 17.58
CA LYS A 152 4.86 10.51 18.80
C LYS A 152 4.07 11.78 19.12
N ASN A 153 3.98 12.70 18.16
CA ASN A 153 3.47 14.05 18.41
C ASN A 153 1.98 14.19 18.09
N GLY A 154 1.48 13.46 17.09
CA GLY A 154 0.07 13.49 16.70
C GLY A 154 -0.79 12.56 17.55
N ASN A 155 -0.29 11.35 17.83
CA ASN A 155 -1.05 10.32 18.52
C ASN A 155 -0.62 10.11 19.98
N GLY A 156 0.44 10.78 20.45
CA GLY A 156 0.88 10.76 21.85
C GLY A 156 1.59 9.47 22.29
N TYR A 157 2.16 8.70 21.36
CA TYR A 157 2.87 7.47 21.70
C TYR A 157 4.24 7.77 22.34
N THR A 158 4.61 6.97 23.33
CA THR A 158 5.97 6.94 23.89
C THR A 158 6.94 6.22 22.96
N ASP A 159 8.24 6.51 23.08
CA ASP A 159 9.28 5.83 22.28
C ASP A 159 9.27 4.30 22.47
N ALA A 160 8.97 3.82 23.69
CA ALA A 160 8.83 2.40 23.97
C ALA A 160 7.61 1.79 23.26
N GLN A 161 6.48 2.50 23.21
CA GLN A 161 5.31 2.06 22.45
C GLN A 161 5.61 2.02 20.95
N ILE A 162 6.27 3.05 20.40
CA ILE A 162 6.62 3.08 18.98
C ILE A 162 7.59 1.96 18.62
N ALA A 163 8.58 1.67 19.47
CA ALA A 163 9.51 0.56 19.27
C ALA A 163 8.82 -0.82 19.28
N ALA A 164 7.66 -0.94 19.92
CA ALA A 164 6.85 -2.16 19.94
C ALA A 164 5.85 -2.26 18.77
N ILE A 165 5.62 -1.18 18.02
CA ILE A 165 4.76 -1.19 16.84
C ILE A 165 5.42 -1.97 15.71
N LYS A 166 4.64 -2.80 15.03
CA LYS A 166 5.07 -3.51 13.82
C LYS A 166 4.53 -2.80 12.56
N PRO A 167 5.29 -2.80 11.46
CA PRO A 167 4.71 -2.46 10.17
C PRO A 167 3.63 -3.50 9.82
N GLY A 168 2.50 -3.03 9.29
CA GLY A 168 1.45 -3.92 8.81
C GLY A 168 1.86 -4.67 7.54
N SER A 169 1.08 -5.68 7.18
CA SER A 169 1.13 -6.35 5.88
C SER A 169 0.25 -5.66 4.82
N SER A 170 0.16 -6.23 3.62
CA SER A 170 -0.77 -5.75 2.60
C SER A 170 -2.23 -6.07 2.95
N GLU A 171 -2.47 -7.21 3.58
CA GLU A 171 -3.77 -7.66 4.07
C GLU A 171 -4.27 -6.74 5.18
N ASP A 172 -3.36 -6.33 6.06
CA ASP A 172 -3.58 -5.32 7.08
C ASP A 172 -4.06 -3.98 6.45
N TYR A 173 -3.44 -3.55 5.35
CA TYR A 173 -3.88 -2.37 4.60
C TYR A 173 -5.29 -2.55 4.01
N TYR A 174 -5.59 -3.69 3.38
CA TYR A 174 -6.92 -3.94 2.81
C TYR A 174 -8.01 -4.02 3.88
N ALA A 175 -7.70 -4.63 5.03
CA ALA A 175 -8.60 -4.72 6.16
C ALA A 175 -8.91 -3.35 6.76
N LEU A 176 -7.91 -2.47 6.88
CA LEU A 176 -8.13 -1.11 7.34
C LEU A 176 -9.03 -0.32 6.37
N ASN A 177 -8.84 -0.48 5.06
CA ASN A 177 -9.74 0.11 4.06
C ASN A 177 -11.17 -0.44 4.16
N ALA A 178 -11.33 -1.74 4.43
CA ALA A 178 -12.64 -2.35 4.67
C ALA A 178 -13.28 -1.85 5.98
N PHE A 179 -12.48 -1.65 7.02
CA PHE A 179 -12.93 -1.11 8.30
C PHE A 179 -13.41 0.34 8.15
N GLU A 180 -12.60 1.22 7.56
CA GLU A 180 -12.93 2.63 7.34
C GLU A 180 -14.07 2.82 6.33
N GLY A 181 -14.17 1.93 5.34
CA GLY A 181 -15.26 1.91 4.36
C GLY A 181 -16.56 1.30 4.88
N SER A 182 -16.57 0.75 6.10
CA SER A 182 -17.76 0.14 6.67
C SER A 182 -18.75 1.21 7.12
N ASN A 183 -20.00 1.08 6.68
CA ASN A 183 -21.09 1.98 7.05
C ASN A 183 -21.98 1.42 8.18
N LEU A 184 -21.66 0.24 8.73
CA LEU A 184 -22.41 -0.43 9.78
C LEU A 184 -21.51 -0.90 10.92
N ALA A 185 -21.84 -0.50 12.15
CA ALA A 185 -21.11 -0.93 13.35
C ALA A 185 -21.02 -2.46 13.49
N ALA A 186 -22.07 -3.20 13.10
CA ALA A 186 -22.07 -4.66 13.13
C ALA A 186 -21.02 -5.26 12.18
N CYS A 187 -20.84 -4.66 11.00
CA CYS A 187 -19.81 -5.08 10.06
C CYS A 187 -18.40 -4.75 10.59
N THR A 188 -18.23 -3.54 11.15
CA THR A 188 -17.00 -3.13 11.83
C THR A 188 -16.58 -4.17 12.89
N THR A 189 -17.50 -4.56 13.78
CA THR A 189 -17.27 -5.58 14.80
C THR A 189 -16.97 -6.95 14.19
N ALA A 190 -17.65 -7.33 13.10
CA ALA A 190 -17.40 -8.60 12.42
C ALA A 190 -16.00 -8.66 11.79
N ILE A 191 -15.52 -7.56 11.21
CA ILE A 191 -14.14 -7.45 10.70
C ILE A 191 -13.13 -7.60 11.84
N GLN A 192 -13.34 -6.90 12.95
CA GLN A 192 -12.50 -6.99 14.15
C GLN A 192 -12.44 -8.42 14.72
N ASN A 193 -13.59 -9.08 14.80
CA ASN A 193 -13.72 -10.43 15.35
C ASN A 193 -13.26 -11.54 14.39
N SER A 194 -12.97 -11.22 13.13
CA SER A 194 -12.47 -12.19 12.16
C SER A 194 -11.07 -12.75 12.52
N GLY A 195 -10.43 -12.19 13.55
CA GLY A 195 -9.14 -12.60 14.10
C GLY A 195 -7.95 -12.24 13.21
N ALA A 196 -8.21 -11.89 11.96
CA ALA A 196 -7.25 -11.21 11.11
C ALA A 196 -7.17 -9.74 11.58
N TYR A 197 -5.97 -9.15 11.58
CA TYR A 197 -5.78 -7.71 11.81
C TYR A 197 -5.89 -7.23 13.27
N ALA A 198 -5.79 -8.14 14.25
CA ALA A 198 -5.93 -7.81 15.68
C ALA A 198 -5.02 -6.67 16.17
N GLY A 199 -3.83 -6.53 15.59
CA GLY A 199 -2.86 -5.49 15.99
C GLY A 199 -3.29 -4.05 15.70
N PHE A 200 -4.28 -3.82 14.82
CA PHE A 200 -4.83 -2.47 14.62
C PHE A 200 -5.87 -2.09 15.66
N PHE A 201 -6.61 -3.08 16.14
CA PHE A 201 -7.77 -2.87 17.01
C PHE A 201 -7.39 -2.91 18.50
N THR A 202 -6.10 -3.01 18.81
CA THR A 202 -5.57 -2.81 20.16
C THR A 202 -5.62 -1.32 20.54
N THR A 203 -5.52 -1.04 21.83
CA THR A 203 -5.44 0.34 22.35
C THR A 203 -4.23 0.45 23.28
N PRO A 204 -3.15 1.15 22.88
CA PRO A 204 -2.94 1.72 21.55
C PRO A 204 -2.74 0.64 20.46
N PRO A 205 -3.05 0.93 19.18
CA PRO A 205 -2.66 0.10 18.05
C PRO A 205 -1.19 -0.35 18.10
N THR A 206 -0.94 -1.62 17.81
CA THR A 206 0.40 -2.24 17.76
C THR A 206 0.86 -2.52 16.34
N VAL A 207 0.03 -2.20 15.34
CA VAL A 207 0.33 -2.31 13.91
C VAL A 207 -0.04 -1.00 13.21
N VAL A 208 0.80 -0.57 12.26
CA VAL A 208 0.52 0.58 11.38
C VAL A 208 0.60 0.12 9.93
N ALA A 209 -0.49 0.29 9.19
CA ALA A 209 -0.58 -0.04 7.76
C ALA A 209 -0.96 1.12 6.87
N ILE A 210 -1.48 2.20 7.46
CA ILE A 210 -1.64 3.47 6.79
C ILE A 210 -1.31 4.57 7.78
N SER A 211 -0.78 5.67 7.27
CA SER A 211 -0.74 6.94 7.97
C SER A 211 -0.65 8.05 6.96
N SER A 212 -0.78 9.28 7.43
CA SER A 212 -0.58 10.45 6.60
C SER A 212 0.34 11.44 7.27
N CYS A 213 1.13 12.11 6.45
CA CYS A 213 1.96 13.22 6.84
C CYS A 213 1.61 14.43 5.98
N THR A 214 1.70 15.62 6.54
CA THR A 214 1.49 16.87 5.81
C THR A 214 2.74 17.73 5.83
N TYR A 215 2.97 18.43 4.72
CA TYR A 215 4.09 19.33 4.52
C TYR A 215 3.59 20.67 4.02
N GLY A 216 4.33 21.73 4.35
CA GLY A 216 4.11 23.08 3.88
C GLY A 216 4.55 24.13 4.88
N SER A 217 4.58 25.39 4.46
CA SER A 217 5.03 26.52 5.28
C SER A 217 4.17 26.77 6.52
N SER A 218 2.90 26.34 6.50
CA SER A 218 1.94 26.46 7.60
C SER A 218 1.72 25.17 8.38
N GLN A 219 2.35 24.05 8.00
CA GLN A 219 2.16 22.77 8.67
C GLN A 219 3.15 22.63 9.84
N PRO A 220 2.69 22.27 11.05
CA PRO A 220 3.56 22.00 12.18
C PRO A 220 4.63 20.97 11.81
N ALA A 221 5.86 21.11 12.32
CA ALA A 221 6.90 20.10 12.10
C ALA A 221 6.49 18.70 12.60
N THR A 222 5.54 18.65 13.53
CA THR A 222 4.98 17.44 14.15
C THR A 222 4.14 16.59 13.20
N THR A 223 3.68 17.11 12.07
CA THR A 223 2.85 16.38 11.09
C THR A 223 3.63 15.89 9.87
N LYS A 224 4.95 16.14 9.81
CA LYS A 224 5.83 15.70 8.71
C LYS A 224 6.27 14.25 8.91
N CYS A 225 6.46 13.48 7.83
CA CYS A 225 7.09 12.17 7.97
C CYS A 225 8.54 12.35 8.42
N ALA A 226 9.07 11.31 9.06
CA ALA A 226 10.41 11.35 9.64
C ALA A 226 11.50 11.48 8.58
N THR A 227 11.39 10.74 7.46
CA THR A 227 12.47 10.63 6.46
C THR A 227 12.09 11.12 5.06
N LEU A 228 10.80 11.21 4.70
CA LEU A 228 10.39 11.83 3.42
C LEU A 228 10.55 13.36 3.35
N ASN A 229 11.06 14.01 4.41
CA ASN A 229 11.15 15.46 4.53
C ASN A 229 12.05 16.17 3.48
N THR A 230 12.85 15.45 2.70
CA THR A 230 13.74 15.98 1.65
C THR A 230 13.21 15.88 0.22
N GLU A 231 12.02 15.29 0.00
CA GLU A 231 11.49 14.99 -1.34
C GLU A 231 10.51 16.05 -1.89
N PHE A 232 10.37 17.22 -1.23
CA PHE A 232 9.33 18.24 -1.51
C PHE A 232 9.87 19.66 -1.72
#